data_AF-A0A841GSV1-F1
#
_entry.id   AF-A0A841GSV1-F1
#
_cell.length_a   1.000
_cell.length_b   1.000
_cell.length_c   1.000
_cell.angle_alpha   90.00
_cell.angle_beta   90.00
_cell.angle_gamma   90.00
#
_symmetry.space_group_name_H-M   'P 1'
#
loop_
_entity.id
_entity.type
_entity.pdbx_description
1 polymer ?
#
loop_
_entity_poly.entity_id
_entity_poly.type
_entity_poly.pdbx_seq_one_letter_code
_entity_poly.pdbx_strand_id
1 'polypeptide(L)' 'MKVVVDTNVIVSGILKPESPLAKILNLVLSEKLLICADSRIISEYRNVLLREK' A
#
# COMPACT_ATOMS: atom_id res chain seq x y z
N MET A 1 -4.67 3.87 14.48
CA MET A 1 -5.84 4.31 13.66
C MET A 1 -6.02 3.34 12.49
N LYS A 2 -7.26 3.02 12.11
CA LYS A 2 -7.56 2.13 10.98
C LYS A 2 -7.69 2.94 9.69
N VAL A 3 -7.04 2.50 8.62
CA VAL A 3 -7.03 3.21 7.33
C VAL A 3 -7.20 2.25 6.16
N VAL A 4 -7.95 2.67 5.14
CA VAL A 4 -7.95 2.01 3.83
C VAL A 4 -6.94 2.75 2.96
N VAL A 5 -6.02 2.01 2.34
CA VAL A 5 -4.91 2.56 1.56
C VAL A 5 -5.06 2.10 0.12
N ASP A 6 -5.04 3.05 -0.81
CA ASP A 6 -5.06 2.76 -2.25
C ASP A 6 -3.79 1.96 -2.65
N THR A 7 -3.97 1.04 -3.60
CA THR A 7 -2.91 0.29 -4.27
C THR A 7 -1.72 1.16 -4.68
N ASN A 8 -2.01 2.33 -5.26
CA ASN A 8 -1.00 3.25 -5.75
C ASN A 8 -0.10 3.79 -4.64
N VAL A 9 -0.62 3.93 -3.42
CA VAL A 9 0.16 4.40 -2.27
C VAL A 9 1.17 3.33 -1.83
N ILE A 10 0.73 2.06 -1.76
CA ILE A 10 1.62 0.94 -1.41
C ILE A 10 2.68 0.75 -2.50
N VAL A 11 2.26 0.63 -3.76
CA VAL A 11 3.17 0.38 -4.89
C VAL A 11 4.15 1.53 -5.06
N SER A 12 3.68 2.79 -5.07
CA SER A 12 4.57 3.94 -5.24
C SER A 12 5.50 4.13 -4.04
N GLY A 13 5.04 3.86 -2.83
CA GLY A 13 5.88 3.96 -1.63
C GLY A 13 6.98 2.90 -1.59
N ILE A 14 6.71 1.68 -2.07
CA ILE A 14 7.74 0.63 -2.22
C ILE A 14 8.73 0.99 -3.33
N LEU A 15 8.25 1.43 -4.50
CA LEU A 15 9.11 1.78 -5.64
C LEU A 15 9.93 3.05 -5.41
N LYS A 16 9.45 3.98 -4.57
CA LYS A 16 10.11 5.25 -4.26
C LYS A 16 10.21 5.46 -2.74
N PRO A 17 11.23 4.88 -2.08
CA PRO A 17 11.41 4.94 -0.63
C PRO A 17 11.53 6.36 -0.05
N GLU A 18 11.98 7.33 -0.85
CA GLU A 18 12.09 8.75 -0.44
C GLU A 18 10.79 9.55 -0.61
N SER A 19 9.74 8.93 -1.15
CA SER A 19 8.50 9.64 -1.46
C SER A 19 7.67 9.93 -0.19
N PRO A 20 6.79 10.94 -0.23
CA PRO A 20 5.81 11.16 0.83
C PRO A 20 4.93 9.93 1.11
N LEU A 21 4.72 9.07 0.12
CA LEU A 21 3.93 7.84 0.24
C LEU A 21 4.66 6.76 1.04
N ALA A 22 5.99 6.68 0.94
CA ALA A 22 6.79 5.78 1.77
C ALA A 22 6.68 6.11 3.27
N LYS A 23 6.40 7.37 3.64
CA LYS A 23 6.11 7.74 5.04
C LYS A 23 4.86 7.05 5.55
N ILE A 24 3.85 6.83 4.71
CA ILE A 24 2.63 6.08 5.09
C ILE A 24 2.99 4.62 5.36
N LEU A 25 3.81 3.99 4.51
CA LEU A 25 4.33 2.64 4.76
C LEU A 25 5.11 2.55 6.07
N ASN A 26 5.97 3.53 6.38
CA ASN A 26 6.70 3.56 7.65
C ASN A 26 5.76 3.65 8.88
N LEU A 27 4.65 4.38 8.76
CA LEU A 27 3.64 4.43 9.81
C LEU A 27 2.90 3.10 9.98
N VAL A 28 2.72 2.33 8.91
CA VAL A 28 2.16 0.97 8.96
C VAL A 28 3.16 -0.01 9.57
N LEU A 29 4.42 0.02 9.13
CA LEU A 29 5.49 -0.84 9.63
C LEU A 29 5.82 -0.58 11.11
N SER A 30 5.62 0.65 11.57
CA SER A 30 5.72 1.02 12.99
C SER A 30 4.43 0.85 13.78
N GLU A 31 3.44 0.15 13.20
CA GLU A 31 2.14 -0.18 13.83
C GLU A 31 1.29 1.03 14.25
N LYS A 32 1.65 2.25 13.83
CA LYS A 32 0.88 3.47 14.10
C LYS A 32 -0.39 3.55 13.25
N LEU A 33 -0.35 2.94 12.06
CA LEU A 33 -1.50 2.75 11.17
C LEU A 33 -1.77 1.25 10.97
N LEU A 34 -3.02 0.86 11.16
CA LEU A 34 -3.50 -0.48 10.84
C LEU A 34 -4.18 -0.43 9.48
N ILE A 35 -3.60 -1.09 8.48
CA ILE A 35 -4.23 -1.22 7.16
C ILE A 35 -5.46 -2.12 7.28
N CYS A 36 -6.59 -1.60 6.84
CA CYS A 36 -7.79 -2.38 6.59
C CYS A 36 -7.77 -2.84 5.14
N ALA A 37 -7.48 -4.13 4.93
CA ALA A 37 -7.61 -4.79 3.65
C ALA A 37 -8.45 -6.05 3.81
N ASP A 38 -9.26 -6.35 2.79
CA ASP A 38 -9.89 -7.65 2.62
C ASP A 38 -9.35 -8.33 1.36
N SER A 39 -9.78 -9.56 1.11
CA SER A 39 -9.33 -10.34 -0.05
C SER A 39 -9.59 -9.68 -1.41
N ARG A 40 -10.58 -8.79 -1.51
CA ARG A 40 -10.91 -8.06 -2.75
C ARG A 40 -9.83 -7.02 -3.05
N ILE A 41 -9.42 -6.26 -2.04
CA ILE A 41 -8.35 -5.26 -2.16
C ILE A 41 -7.02 -5.95 -2.51
N ILE A 42 -6.69 -7.06 -1.84
CA ILE A 42 -5.46 -7.82 -2.15
C ILE A 42 -5.48 -8.41 -3.56
N SER A 43 -6.65 -8.81 -4.06
CA SER A 43 -6.79 -9.31 -5.43
C SER A 43 -6.57 -8.19 -6.46
N GLU A 44 -7.08 -6.99 -6.19
CA GLU A 44 -6.81 -5.81 -7.02
C GLU A 44 -5.31 -5.47 -7.05
N TYR A 45 -4.63 -5.54 -5.91
CA TYR A 45 -3.18 -5.35 -5.83
C TYR A 45 -2.42 -6.30 -6.74
N ARG A 46 -2.76 -7.59 -6.70
CA ARG A 46 -2.14 -8.61 -7.55
C ARG A 46 -2.42 -8.37 -9.03
N ASN A 47 -3.65 -8.03 -9.38
CA ASN A 47 -4.04 -7.78 -10.77
C ASN A 47 -3.30 -6.57 -11.36
N VAL A 48 -3.14 -5.48 -10.61
CA VAL A 48 -2.38 -4.31 -11.06
C VAL A 48 -0.88 -4.63 -11.19
N LEU A 49 -0.29 -5.33 -10.22
CA LEU A 49 1.14 -5.63 -10.22
C LEU A 49 1.56 -6.68 -11.26
N LEU A 50 0.69 -7.63 -11.58
CA LEU A 50 0.98 -8.74 -12.48
C LEU A 50 0.49 -8.49 -13.91
N ARG A 51 -0.16 -7.35 -14.18
CA ARG A 51 -0.63 -7.00 -15.52
C ARG A 51 0.57 -6.79 -16.46
N GLU A 52 0.56 -7.49 -17.60
CA GLU A 52 1.50 -7.24 -18.69
C GLU A 52 1.31 -5.83 -19.25
N LYS A 53 2.42 -5.19 -19.63
CA LYS A 53 2.46 -3.79 -20.06
C LYS A 53 1.83 -3.57 -21.44
#